data_AF-A0A3N1GWI2-F1
#
_entry.id   AF-A0A3N1GWI2-F1
#
_cell.length_a   1.000
_cell.length_b   1.000
_cell.length_c   1.000
_cell.angle_alpha   90.00
_cell.angle_beta   90.00
_cell.angle_gamma   90.00
#
_symmetry.space_group_name_H-M   'P 1'
#
loop_
_entity.id
_entity.type
_entity.pdbx_description
1 polymer ?
#
loop_
_entity_poly.entity_id
_entity_poly.type
_entity_poly.pdbx_seq_one_letter_code
_entity_poly.pdbx_strand_id
1 'polypeptide(L)'
;MVAPAADDDDAPLAPLLAAALVVGVGRARTGLDAELEVSGLLGPVAVAAAAHRDLLAALEGVDDEEAGRTRDRGDAPPDERTTTLDVVEVLGASAHPDALAALRVLAAVGLPDVRDAAADAADRLSASGLADRPWARTVGAPPAQGAWAWSDDETGLDSLAVLYAERGREHVLLVVTRDGAVADLGLVSDRRRLDDVLTSLRTASPGTPDTVRVPVEEVPERLDRALALPLAASDETVEDVTALWPLVRARARAVG
;
A
#
# COMPACT_ATOMS: atom_id res chain seq x y z
N MET A 1 46.28 16.81 12.55
CA MET A 1 45.39 15.80 13.15
C MET A 1 43.98 16.20 12.72
N VAL A 2 43.56 15.68 11.57
CA VAL A 2 42.25 15.98 10.99
C VAL A 2 41.27 15.01 11.65
N ALA A 3 40.25 15.54 12.32
CA ALA A 3 39.18 14.70 12.86
C ALA A 3 38.50 13.97 11.68
N PRO A 4 38.21 12.66 11.79
CA PRO A 4 37.43 11.98 10.78
C PRO A 4 36.06 12.68 10.69
N ALA A 5 35.67 13.02 9.46
CA ALA A 5 34.29 13.43 9.18
C ALA A 5 33.37 12.31 9.69
N ALA A 6 32.38 12.67 10.50
CA ALA A 6 31.28 11.76 10.77
C ALA A 6 30.68 11.36 9.42
N ASP A 7 30.51 10.06 9.20
CA ASP A 7 29.77 9.54 8.04
C ASP A 7 28.40 10.25 8.00
N ASP A 8 28.23 11.11 7.00
CA ASP A 8 27.01 11.88 6.73
C ASP A 8 25.93 11.02 6.02
N ASP A 9 26.15 9.69 5.96
CA ASP A 9 25.28 8.71 5.28
C ASP A 9 24.07 8.26 6.12
N ASP A 10 24.00 8.64 7.39
CA ASP A 10 22.86 8.36 8.31
C ASP A 10 21.90 9.55 8.44
N ALA A 11 21.62 10.27 7.35
CA ALA A 11 20.51 11.22 7.37
C ALA A 11 19.23 10.44 7.71
N PRO A 12 18.48 10.80 8.77
CA PRO A 12 17.32 10.02 9.18
C PRO A 12 16.32 9.97 8.02
N LEU A 13 15.94 8.74 7.64
CA LEU A 13 15.05 8.48 6.51
C LEU A 13 13.68 9.18 6.67
N ALA A 14 13.22 9.29 7.91
CA ALA A 14 11.90 9.83 8.23
C ALA A 14 11.70 11.31 7.80
N PRO A 15 12.59 12.28 8.11
CA PRO A 15 12.49 13.62 7.56
C PRO A 15 12.44 13.71 6.02
N LEU A 16 13.20 12.88 5.32
CA LEU A 16 13.20 12.86 3.86
C LEU A 16 11.86 12.33 3.32
N LEU A 17 11.36 11.23 3.88
CA LEU A 17 10.05 10.68 3.54
C LEU A 17 8.92 11.66 3.86
N ALA A 18 8.96 12.32 5.03
CA ALA A 18 7.97 13.32 5.42
C ALA A 18 7.95 14.50 4.44
N ALA A 19 9.12 15.02 4.04
CA ALA A 19 9.21 16.08 3.05
C ALA A 19 8.67 15.64 1.67
N ALA A 20 9.02 14.42 1.23
CA ALA A 20 8.51 13.85 -0.01
C ALA A 20 6.98 13.69 0.02
N LEU A 21 6.42 13.20 1.13
CA LEU A 21 4.98 13.05 1.33
C LEU A 21 4.26 14.39 1.27
N VAL A 22 4.77 15.43 1.94
CA VAL A 22 4.20 16.78 1.87
C VAL A 22 4.16 17.28 0.43
N VAL A 23 5.24 17.08 -0.32
CA VAL A 23 5.35 17.52 -1.72
C VAL A 23 4.41 16.73 -2.65
N GLY A 24 4.36 15.40 -2.52
CA GLY A 24 3.50 14.53 -3.31
C GLY A 24 2.01 14.77 -3.02
N VAL A 25 1.63 14.68 -1.73
CA VAL A 25 0.24 14.87 -1.28
C VAL A 25 -0.25 16.30 -1.54
N GLY A 26 0.62 17.31 -1.46
CA GLY A 26 0.24 18.69 -1.80
C GLY A 26 -0.22 18.86 -3.26
N ARG A 27 0.29 18.02 -4.17
CA ARG A 27 -0.09 17.97 -5.60
C ARG A 27 -1.32 17.11 -5.88
N ALA A 28 -1.74 16.27 -4.93
CA ALA A 28 -2.87 15.37 -5.08
C ALA A 28 -4.19 16.14 -5.30
N ARG A 29 -4.92 15.74 -6.33
CA ARG A 29 -6.22 16.33 -6.71
C ARG A 29 -7.37 15.52 -6.18
N THR A 30 -7.13 14.26 -5.81
CA THR A 30 -8.13 13.32 -5.29
C THR A 30 -7.60 12.56 -4.08
N GLY A 31 -8.49 11.85 -3.38
CA GLY A 31 -8.09 10.94 -2.30
C GLY A 31 -7.19 9.83 -2.83
N LEU A 32 -7.60 9.17 -3.93
CA LEU A 32 -6.79 8.18 -4.61
C LEU A 32 -5.40 8.69 -5.03
N ASP A 33 -5.29 9.90 -5.59
CA ASP A 33 -3.99 10.49 -5.95
C ASP A 33 -3.08 10.55 -4.71
N ALA A 34 -3.62 10.97 -3.57
CA ALA A 34 -2.87 11.08 -2.33
C ALA A 34 -2.49 9.71 -1.74
N GLU A 35 -3.39 8.73 -1.82
CA GLU A 35 -3.10 7.35 -1.42
C GLU A 35 -1.97 6.73 -2.25
N LEU A 36 -1.94 7.02 -3.56
CA LEU A 36 -0.88 6.55 -4.46
C LEU A 36 0.47 7.18 -4.16
N GLU A 37 0.51 8.48 -3.88
CA GLU A 37 1.74 9.15 -3.45
C GLU A 37 2.30 8.55 -2.15
N VAL A 38 1.43 8.30 -1.16
CA VAL A 38 1.83 7.65 0.10
C VAL A 38 2.26 6.20 -0.13
N SER A 39 1.52 5.46 -0.95
CA SER A 39 1.80 4.05 -1.23
C SER A 39 3.10 3.87 -2.01
N GLY A 40 3.39 4.74 -2.98
CA GLY A 40 4.64 4.72 -3.74
C GLY A 40 5.87 5.02 -2.88
N LEU A 41 5.74 5.92 -1.89
CA LEU A 41 6.85 6.29 -1.01
C LEU A 41 7.09 5.29 0.13
N LEU A 42 6.03 4.72 0.71
CA LEU A 42 6.14 3.77 1.83
C LEU A 42 6.15 2.30 1.39
N GLY A 43 5.74 2.04 0.16
CA GLY A 43 5.73 0.72 -0.47
C GLY A 43 7.04 -0.04 -0.33
N PRO A 44 8.20 0.57 -0.69
CA PRO A 44 9.50 -0.12 -0.61
C PRO A 44 9.83 -0.57 0.80
N VAL A 45 9.54 0.28 1.80
CA VAL A 45 9.77 -0.04 3.22
C VAL A 45 8.85 -1.19 3.65
N ALA A 46 7.60 -1.17 3.22
CA ALA A 46 6.63 -2.21 3.55
C ALA A 46 6.94 -3.58 2.95
N VAL A 47 7.32 -3.62 1.68
CA VAL A 47 7.69 -4.87 1.00
C VAL A 47 8.98 -5.43 1.56
N ALA A 48 9.99 -4.58 1.83
CA ALA A 48 11.22 -5.02 2.48
C ALA A 48 10.96 -5.63 3.87
N ALA A 49 10.10 -5.01 4.68
CA ALA A 49 9.71 -5.52 5.98
C ALA A 49 8.93 -6.84 5.90
N ALA A 50 8.05 -7.00 4.89
CA ALA A 50 7.32 -8.25 4.65
C ALA A 50 8.29 -9.38 4.25
N ALA A 51 9.16 -9.14 3.26
CA ALA A 51 10.14 -10.13 2.81
C ALA A 51 11.12 -10.54 3.94
N HIS A 52 11.53 -9.60 4.79
CA HIS A 52 12.39 -9.90 5.94
C HIS A 52 11.67 -10.78 6.97
N ARG A 53 10.39 -10.51 7.26
CA ARG A 53 9.59 -11.33 8.16
C ARG A 53 9.47 -12.76 7.65
N ASP A 54 9.20 -12.92 6.35
CA ASP A 54 9.08 -14.24 5.72
C ASP A 54 10.40 -15.01 5.74
N LEU A 55 11.52 -14.32 5.50
CA LEU A 55 12.86 -14.89 5.64
C LEU A 55 13.11 -15.37 7.07
N LEU A 56 12.78 -14.56 8.09
CA LEU A 56 12.93 -14.95 9.49
C LEU A 56 12.07 -16.17 9.82
N ALA A 57 10.81 -16.21 9.38
CA ALA A 57 9.92 -17.35 9.59
C ALA A 57 10.44 -18.64 8.92
N ALA A 58 11.03 -18.54 7.72
CA ALA A 58 11.67 -19.67 7.06
C ALA A 58 12.92 -20.18 7.81
N LEU A 59 13.63 -19.28 8.50
CA LEU A 59 14.84 -19.60 9.27
C LEU A 59 14.55 -20.19 10.66
N GLU A 60 13.34 -20.07 11.21
CA GLU A 60 12.95 -20.63 12.52
C GLU A 60 13.01 -22.18 12.59
N GLY A 61 13.33 -22.86 11.47
CA GLY A 61 13.61 -24.30 11.40
C GLY A 61 15.03 -24.69 10.97
N VAL A 62 15.97 -23.73 10.88
CA VAL A 62 17.36 -23.95 10.45
C VAL A 62 18.31 -23.86 11.65
N ASP A 63 19.34 -24.72 11.70
CA ASP A 63 20.32 -24.77 12.80
C ASP A 63 20.88 -23.38 13.16
N ASP A 64 21.07 -23.11 14.46
CA ASP A 64 21.41 -21.80 15.06
C ASP A 64 22.63 -21.09 14.42
N GLU A 65 23.53 -21.84 13.79
CA GLU A 65 24.78 -21.33 13.20
C GLU A 65 24.57 -20.59 11.87
N GLU A 66 23.54 -20.96 11.10
CA GLU A 66 23.20 -20.29 9.83
C GLU A 66 22.29 -19.08 10.08
N ALA A 67 21.35 -19.21 11.02
CA ALA A 67 20.52 -18.10 11.48
C ALA A 67 21.33 -16.99 12.19
N GLY A 68 22.48 -17.33 12.79
CA GLY A 68 23.43 -16.37 13.36
C GLY A 68 24.15 -15.51 12.31
N ARG A 69 24.55 -16.09 11.17
CA ARG A 69 25.24 -15.36 10.08
C ARG A 69 24.35 -14.34 9.36
N THR A 70 23.04 -14.58 9.32
CA THR A 70 22.07 -13.65 8.71
C THR A 70 21.74 -12.48 9.66
N ARG A 71 21.75 -12.72 10.98
CA ARG A 71 21.51 -11.69 12.02
C ARG A 71 22.70 -10.76 12.25
N ASP A 72 23.92 -11.25 12.06
CA ASP A 72 25.17 -10.50 12.33
C ASP A 72 25.56 -9.52 11.20
N ARG A 73 24.80 -9.51 10.09
CA ARG A 73 25.14 -8.70 8.91
C ARG A 73 24.79 -7.20 9.02
N GLY A 74 24.15 -6.76 10.09
CA GLY A 74 23.82 -5.33 10.33
C GLY A 74 22.78 -4.71 9.38
N ASP A 75 22.52 -5.31 8.22
CA ASP A 75 21.60 -4.83 7.17
C ASP A 75 20.12 -5.23 7.43
N ALA A 76 19.65 -5.15 8.68
CA ALA A 76 18.21 -5.33 8.92
C ALA A 76 17.45 -4.21 8.18
N PRO A 77 16.51 -4.53 7.27
CA PRO A 77 15.76 -3.49 6.58
C PRO A 77 15.01 -2.64 7.60
N PRO A 78 14.80 -1.35 7.31
CA PRO A 78 14.10 -0.46 8.21
C PRO A 78 12.73 -1.03 8.55
N ASP A 79 12.43 -1.08 9.85
CA ASP A 79 11.12 -1.52 10.32
C ASP A 79 10.04 -0.55 9.83
N GLU A 80 9.09 -1.04 9.02
CA GLU A 80 8.00 -0.26 8.42
C GLU A 80 7.25 0.53 9.49
N ARG A 81 6.94 -0.11 10.62
CA ARG A 81 6.20 0.49 11.73
C ARG A 81 6.97 1.67 12.32
N THR A 82 8.20 1.44 12.75
CA THR A 82 9.05 2.46 13.38
C THR A 82 9.28 3.63 12.44
N THR A 83 9.70 3.35 11.20
CA THR A 83 9.96 4.38 10.19
C THR A 83 8.73 5.24 9.92
N THR A 84 7.55 4.62 9.80
CA THR A 84 6.32 5.38 9.51
C THR A 84 5.84 6.17 10.73
N LEU A 85 6.07 5.68 11.97
CA LEU A 85 5.78 6.45 13.18
C LEU A 85 6.68 7.68 13.30
N ASP A 86 7.96 7.56 12.98
CA ASP A 86 8.89 8.70 12.95
C ASP A 86 8.44 9.74 11.89
N VAL A 87 7.97 9.28 10.73
CA VAL A 87 7.36 10.16 9.71
C VAL A 87 6.13 10.89 10.26
N VAL A 88 5.24 10.20 10.99
CA VAL A 88 4.07 10.81 11.63
C VAL A 88 4.49 11.90 12.63
N GLU A 89 5.54 11.67 13.41
CA GLU A 89 6.07 12.67 14.34
C GLU A 89 6.58 13.92 13.59
N VAL A 90 7.39 13.73 12.55
CA VAL A 90 7.91 14.84 11.73
C VAL A 90 6.77 15.63 11.08
N LEU A 91 5.77 14.95 10.51
CA LEU A 91 4.60 15.59 9.91
C LEU A 91 3.76 16.33 10.96
N GLY A 92 3.58 15.74 12.14
CA GLY A 92 2.79 16.32 13.24
C GLY A 92 3.44 17.58 13.84
N ALA A 93 4.77 17.70 13.75
CA ALA A 93 5.49 18.91 14.11
C ALA A 93 5.38 20.02 13.04
N SER A 94 4.91 19.70 11.84
CA SER A 94 4.76 20.65 10.73
C SER A 94 3.43 21.39 10.81
N ALA A 95 3.48 22.71 10.98
CA ALA A 95 2.30 23.58 10.88
C ALA A 95 1.91 23.86 9.42
N HIS A 96 1.76 22.81 8.60
CA HIS A 96 1.52 22.92 7.15
C HIS A 96 0.26 22.14 6.71
N PRO A 97 -0.64 22.73 5.89
CA PRO A 97 -1.86 22.06 5.41
C PRO A 97 -1.60 20.73 4.69
N ASP A 98 -0.52 20.64 3.90
CA ASP A 98 -0.19 19.41 3.19
C ASP A 98 0.39 18.33 4.13
N ALA A 99 0.96 18.71 5.28
CA ALA A 99 1.35 17.75 6.32
C ALA A 99 0.11 17.17 7.03
N LEU A 100 -0.89 18.01 7.33
CA LEU A 100 -2.21 17.55 7.78
C LEU A 100 -2.83 16.58 6.76
N ALA A 101 -2.78 16.92 5.46
CA ALA A 101 -3.30 16.06 4.41
C ALA A 101 -2.59 14.69 4.37
N ALA A 102 -1.25 14.66 4.48
CA ALA A 102 -0.48 13.42 4.54
C ALA A 102 -0.84 12.58 5.77
N LEU A 103 -1.01 13.21 6.94
CA LEU A 103 -1.45 12.52 8.16
C LEU A 103 -2.85 11.93 8.02
N ARG A 104 -3.79 12.62 7.35
CA ARG A 104 -5.12 12.06 7.04
C ARG A 104 -5.03 10.82 6.15
N VAL A 105 -4.08 10.78 5.21
CA VAL A 105 -3.87 9.59 4.38
C VAL A 105 -3.26 8.46 5.21
N LEU A 106 -2.23 8.72 6.01
CA LEU A 106 -1.61 7.73 6.88
C LEU A 106 -2.60 7.15 7.90
N ALA A 107 -3.48 7.99 8.46
CA ALA A 107 -4.58 7.58 9.33
C ALA A 107 -5.54 6.57 8.68
N ALA A 108 -5.63 6.60 7.35
CA ALA A 108 -6.53 5.76 6.58
C ALA A 108 -5.85 4.49 6.04
N VAL A 109 -4.64 4.61 5.49
CA VAL A 109 -3.95 3.50 4.79
C VAL A 109 -2.83 2.83 5.59
N GLY A 110 -2.36 3.46 6.67
CA GLY A 110 -1.22 2.97 7.46
C GLY A 110 -1.45 1.64 8.19
N LEU A 111 -0.44 1.18 8.92
CA LEU A 111 -0.58 0.07 9.88
C LEU A 111 -1.43 0.52 11.10
N PRO A 112 -2.06 -0.40 11.87
CA PRO A 112 -2.97 -0.04 12.96
C PRO A 112 -2.43 1.04 13.91
N ASP A 113 -1.24 0.85 14.48
CA ASP A 113 -0.65 1.83 15.39
C ASP A 113 -0.27 3.16 14.72
N VAL A 114 0.13 3.10 13.43
CA VAL A 114 0.41 4.28 12.62
C VAL A 114 -0.88 5.06 12.37
N ARG A 115 -2.00 4.38 12.17
CA ARG A 115 -3.29 5.03 11.92
C ARG A 115 -3.72 5.86 13.11
N ASP A 116 -3.66 5.27 14.30
CA ASP A 116 -4.03 5.93 15.55
C ASP A 116 -3.13 7.15 15.79
N ALA A 117 -1.80 6.97 15.68
CA ALA A 117 -0.84 8.06 15.85
C ALA A 117 -1.04 9.18 14.82
N ALA A 118 -1.30 8.83 13.55
CA ALA A 118 -1.53 9.79 12.48
C ALA A 118 -2.87 10.53 12.64
N ALA A 119 -3.92 9.84 13.10
CA ALA A 119 -5.21 10.44 13.39
C ALA A 119 -5.08 11.47 14.53
N ASP A 120 -4.42 11.09 15.62
CA ASP A 120 -4.15 11.99 16.75
C ASP A 120 -3.33 13.21 16.33
N ALA A 121 -2.30 13.02 15.50
CA ALA A 121 -1.49 14.11 14.96
C ALA A 121 -2.31 15.03 14.03
N ALA A 122 -3.12 14.46 13.14
CA ALA A 122 -3.99 15.21 12.25
C ALA A 122 -5.01 16.04 13.04
N ASP A 123 -5.60 15.48 14.09
CA ASP A 123 -6.58 16.18 14.91
C ASP A 123 -5.96 17.33 15.71
N ARG A 124 -4.72 17.17 16.21
CA ARG A 124 -3.96 18.28 16.80
C ARG A 124 -3.72 19.42 15.81
N LEU A 125 -3.28 19.09 14.59
CA LEU A 125 -3.06 20.09 13.54
C LEU A 125 -4.36 20.78 13.11
N SER A 126 -5.46 20.03 12.97
CA SER A 126 -6.76 20.60 12.66
C SER A 126 -7.27 21.51 13.78
N ALA A 127 -7.12 21.11 15.05
CA ALA A 127 -7.47 21.94 16.21
C ALA A 127 -6.66 23.24 16.31
N SER A 128 -5.47 23.30 15.71
CA SER A 128 -4.66 24.51 15.59
C SER A 128 -5.14 25.47 14.48
N GLY A 129 -6.16 25.10 13.72
CA GLY A 129 -6.81 25.94 12.70
C GLY A 129 -6.48 25.58 11.26
N LEU A 130 -5.74 24.49 11.01
CA LEU A 130 -5.50 24.00 9.65
C LEU A 130 -6.75 23.31 9.09
N ALA A 131 -7.09 23.65 7.85
CA ALA A 131 -8.23 23.08 7.15
C ALA A 131 -7.85 21.81 6.38
N ASP A 132 -8.70 20.79 6.46
CA ASP A 132 -8.57 19.58 5.64
C ASP A 132 -8.74 19.88 4.15
N ARG A 133 -8.06 19.10 3.31
CA ARG A 133 -8.29 19.11 1.87
C ARG A 133 -9.71 18.65 1.56
N PRO A 134 -10.37 19.17 0.49
CA PRO A 134 -11.74 18.76 0.14
C PRO A 134 -11.92 17.24 -0.08
N TRP A 135 -10.86 16.56 -0.49
CA TRP A 135 -10.81 15.11 -0.71
C TRP A 135 -10.43 14.29 0.55
N ALA A 136 -10.05 14.91 1.67
CA ALA A 136 -9.54 14.16 2.83
C ALA A 136 -10.54 13.13 3.38
N ARG A 137 -11.85 13.42 3.28
CA ARG A 137 -12.92 12.53 3.77
C ARG A 137 -13.16 11.29 2.92
N THR A 138 -12.51 11.19 1.77
CA THR A 138 -12.78 10.11 0.80
C THR A 138 -11.63 9.11 0.70
N VAL A 139 -10.56 9.35 1.48
CA VAL A 139 -9.39 8.48 1.61
C VAL A 139 -9.73 7.23 2.44
N GLY A 140 -9.12 6.10 2.11
CA GLY A 140 -9.05 4.88 2.93
C GLY A 140 -10.00 3.77 2.53
N ALA A 141 -11.21 4.11 2.12
CA ALA A 141 -12.26 3.12 1.90
C ALA A 141 -13.27 3.59 0.84
N PRO A 142 -12.88 3.74 -0.43
CA PRO A 142 -13.85 3.90 -1.49
C PRO A 142 -14.73 2.65 -1.54
N PRO A 143 -16.06 2.77 -1.68
CA PRO A 143 -16.94 1.62 -1.75
C PRO A 143 -16.71 0.83 -3.05
N ALA A 144 -16.49 -0.47 -2.91
CA ALA A 144 -16.45 -1.39 -4.05
C ALA A 144 -17.84 -1.43 -4.73
N GLN A 145 -17.87 -1.25 -6.05
CA GLN A 145 -19.08 -1.24 -6.87
C GLN A 145 -19.25 -2.53 -7.68
N GLY A 146 -18.16 -3.28 -7.87
CA GLY A 146 -18.18 -4.55 -8.57
C GLY A 146 -16.86 -5.29 -8.44
N ALA A 147 -16.91 -6.61 -8.46
CA ALA A 147 -15.74 -7.46 -8.46
C ALA A 147 -15.91 -8.62 -9.45
N TRP A 148 -14.79 -9.01 -10.05
CA TRP A 148 -14.69 -10.10 -11.01
C TRP A 148 -13.44 -10.91 -10.70
N ALA A 149 -13.54 -12.23 -10.76
CA ALA A 149 -12.40 -13.12 -10.64
C ALA A 149 -12.30 -14.01 -11.87
N TRP A 150 -11.09 -14.37 -12.26
CA TRP A 150 -10.83 -15.38 -13.28
C TRP A 150 -9.54 -16.11 -12.98
N SER A 151 -9.46 -17.34 -13.47
CA SER A 151 -8.28 -18.18 -13.37
C SER A 151 -7.76 -18.44 -14.78
N ASP A 152 -6.46 -18.55 -14.90
CA ASP A 152 -5.77 -18.95 -16.13
C ASP A 152 -5.02 -20.25 -15.85
N ASP A 153 -5.61 -21.36 -16.29
CA ASP A 153 -5.06 -22.71 -16.11
C ASP A 153 -3.72 -22.90 -16.81
N GLU A 154 -3.42 -22.14 -17.87
CA GLU A 154 -2.15 -22.25 -18.59
C GLU A 154 -1.00 -21.61 -17.80
N THR A 155 -1.29 -20.50 -17.11
CA THR A 155 -0.28 -19.76 -16.33
C THR A 155 -0.30 -20.09 -14.85
N GLY A 156 -1.36 -20.77 -14.36
CA GLY A 156 -1.60 -21.03 -12.94
C GLY A 156 -1.87 -19.76 -12.13
N LEU A 157 -2.35 -18.70 -12.80
CA LEU A 157 -2.62 -17.41 -12.19
C LEU A 157 -4.11 -17.23 -11.93
N ASP A 158 -4.42 -16.76 -10.73
CA ASP A 158 -5.75 -16.28 -10.36
C ASP A 158 -5.74 -14.75 -10.34
N SER A 159 -6.79 -14.12 -10.85
CA SER A 159 -6.92 -12.68 -10.91
C SER A 159 -8.22 -12.22 -10.28
N LEU A 160 -8.16 -11.07 -9.60
CA LEU A 160 -9.30 -10.37 -9.01
C LEU A 160 -9.27 -8.91 -9.46
N ALA A 161 -10.28 -8.48 -10.21
CA ALA A 161 -10.51 -7.08 -10.56
C ALA A 161 -11.61 -6.50 -9.66
N VAL A 162 -11.34 -5.37 -9.02
CA VAL A 162 -12.30 -4.68 -8.14
C VAL A 162 -12.49 -3.25 -8.61
N LEU A 163 -13.72 -2.90 -8.98
CA LEU A 163 -14.13 -1.55 -9.32
C LEU A 163 -14.47 -0.77 -8.05
N TYR A 164 -13.79 0.34 -7.85
CA TYR A 164 -14.06 1.32 -6.81
C TYR A 164 -14.57 2.61 -7.42
N ALA A 165 -15.49 3.30 -6.73
CA ALA A 165 -15.98 4.61 -7.13
C ALA A 165 -15.91 5.61 -5.97
N GLU A 166 -15.35 6.78 -6.24
CA GLU A 166 -15.14 7.86 -5.28
C GLU A 166 -15.54 9.19 -5.92
N ARG A 167 -16.66 9.79 -5.46
CA ARG A 167 -17.16 11.11 -5.92
C ARG A 167 -17.13 11.30 -7.45
N GLY A 168 -17.56 10.28 -8.20
CA GLY A 168 -17.64 10.32 -9.67
C GLY A 168 -16.33 10.00 -10.40
N ARG A 169 -15.31 9.50 -9.69
CA ARG A 169 -14.12 8.88 -10.28
C ARG A 169 -14.11 7.40 -9.97
N GLU A 170 -13.86 6.62 -11.00
CA GLU A 170 -13.80 5.17 -10.93
C GLU A 170 -12.36 4.70 -11.16
N HIS A 171 -12.00 3.60 -10.51
CA HIS A 171 -10.75 2.90 -10.79
C HIS A 171 -10.93 1.40 -10.58
N VAL A 172 -10.16 0.60 -11.31
CA VAL A 172 -10.09 -0.84 -11.12
C VAL A 172 -8.75 -1.19 -10.50
N LEU A 173 -8.79 -1.82 -9.33
CA LEU A 173 -7.65 -2.50 -8.74
C LEU A 173 -7.62 -3.93 -9.29
N LEU A 174 -6.50 -4.33 -9.87
CA LEU A 174 -6.21 -5.69 -10.30
C LEU A 174 -5.25 -6.32 -9.29
N VAL A 175 -5.60 -7.52 -8.81
CA VAL A 175 -4.74 -8.34 -7.96
C VAL A 175 -4.55 -9.67 -8.65
N VAL A 176 -3.32 -10.01 -8.95
CA VAL A 176 -2.94 -11.30 -9.53
C VAL A 176 -2.25 -12.12 -8.45
N THR A 177 -2.64 -13.38 -8.33
CA THR A 177 -2.12 -14.33 -7.36
C THR A 177 -1.65 -15.61 -8.05
N ARG A 178 -0.61 -16.23 -7.49
CA ARG A 178 -0.10 -17.55 -7.86
C ARG A 178 -0.13 -18.42 -6.60
N ASP A 179 -0.82 -19.55 -6.65
CA ASP A 179 -1.02 -20.42 -5.48
C ASP A 179 -1.60 -19.63 -4.27
N GLY A 180 -2.44 -18.63 -4.54
CA GLY A 180 -3.03 -17.72 -3.56
C GLY A 180 -2.13 -16.57 -3.08
N ALA A 181 -0.82 -16.62 -3.30
CA ALA A 181 0.12 -15.56 -2.97
C ALA A 181 0.08 -14.42 -3.99
N VAL A 182 0.20 -13.16 -3.55
CA VAL A 182 0.23 -12.01 -4.48
C VAL A 182 1.44 -12.12 -5.40
N ALA A 183 1.15 -12.19 -6.70
CA ALA A 183 2.12 -12.25 -7.77
C ALA A 183 2.28 -10.90 -8.45
N ASP A 184 1.19 -10.14 -8.66
CA ASP A 184 1.22 -8.82 -9.29
C ASP A 184 0.05 -7.94 -8.82
N LEU A 185 0.21 -6.63 -8.94
CA LEU A 185 -0.82 -5.62 -8.64
C LEU A 185 -0.93 -4.63 -9.80
N GLY A 186 -2.14 -4.19 -10.11
CA GLY A 186 -2.37 -3.18 -11.15
C GLY A 186 -3.43 -2.19 -10.75
N LEU A 187 -3.32 -0.96 -11.24
CA LEU A 187 -4.35 0.06 -11.07
C LEU A 187 -4.70 0.71 -12.41
N VAL A 188 -5.99 0.68 -12.75
CA VAL A 188 -6.54 1.33 -13.94
C VAL A 188 -7.47 2.46 -13.50
N SER A 189 -6.99 3.70 -13.63
CA SER A 189 -7.74 4.93 -13.32
C SER A 189 -7.86 5.90 -14.50
N ASP A 190 -7.12 5.67 -15.59
CA ASP A 190 -7.29 6.40 -16.85
C ASP A 190 -8.65 6.06 -17.47
N ARG A 191 -9.42 7.07 -17.86
CA ARG A 191 -10.80 6.90 -18.32
C ARG A 191 -10.92 5.99 -19.56
N ARG A 192 -10.01 6.13 -20.53
CA ARG A 192 -10.08 5.34 -21.77
C ARG A 192 -9.79 3.87 -21.48
N ARG A 193 -8.69 3.59 -20.76
CA ARG A 193 -8.34 2.22 -20.35
C ARG A 193 -9.42 1.62 -19.44
N LEU A 194 -9.99 2.42 -18.55
CA LEU A 194 -11.06 1.99 -17.67
C LEU A 194 -12.31 1.59 -18.45
N ASP A 195 -12.73 2.37 -19.44
CA ASP A 195 -13.87 2.03 -20.29
C ASP A 195 -13.64 0.71 -21.03
N ASP A 196 -12.42 0.49 -21.55
CA ASP A 196 -12.03 -0.76 -22.23
C ASP A 196 -12.04 -1.97 -21.26
N VAL A 197 -11.48 -1.82 -20.06
CA VAL A 197 -11.45 -2.85 -19.02
C VAL A 197 -12.86 -3.17 -18.53
N LEU A 198 -13.66 -2.15 -18.20
CA LEU A 198 -15.03 -2.34 -17.73
C LEU A 198 -15.92 -2.94 -18.80
N THR A 199 -15.74 -2.55 -20.07
CA THR A 199 -16.42 -3.20 -21.19
C THR A 199 -16.06 -4.68 -21.19
N SER A 200 -14.77 -5.01 -21.18
CA SER A 200 -14.29 -6.39 -21.18
C SER A 200 -14.86 -7.21 -20.01
N LEU A 201 -14.80 -6.69 -18.78
CA LEU A 201 -15.32 -7.34 -17.57
C LEU A 201 -16.86 -7.51 -17.58
N ARG A 202 -17.60 -6.57 -18.18
CA ARG A 202 -19.07 -6.62 -18.26
C ARG A 202 -19.57 -7.47 -19.43
N THR A 203 -18.81 -7.52 -20.53
CA THR A 203 -19.15 -8.31 -21.72
C THR A 203 -18.60 -9.72 -21.68
N ALA A 204 -17.73 -10.04 -20.72
CA ALA A 204 -17.38 -11.40 -20.38
C ALA A 204 -18.69 -12.17 -20.11
N SER A 205 -19.12 -12.91 -21.13
CA SER A 205 -20.36 -13.67 -21.09
C SER A 205 -20.16 -14.90 -20.21
N PRO A 206 -21.22 -15.49 -19.65
CA PRO A 206 -21.16 -16.88 -19.18
C PRO A 206 -20.81 -17.78 -20.39
N GLY A 207 -19.52 -17.97 -20.65
CA GLY A 207 -19.00 -18.60 -21.87
C GLY A 207 -17.62 -18.13 -22.32
N THR A 208 -17.09 -17.01 -21.81
CA THR A 208 -15.63 -16.79 -21.79
C THR A 208 -15.07 -17.70 -20.67
N PRO A 209 -13.96 -18.42 -20.86
CA PRO A 209 -13.42 -19.27 -19.78
C PRO A 209 -13.21 -18.41 -18.52
N ASP A 210 -13.91 -18.81 -17.46
CA ASP A 210 -13.61 -18.56 -16.06
C ASP A 210 -13.71 -17.14 -15.47
N THR A 211 -14.13 -16.12 -16.22
CA THR A 211 -14.49 -14.83 -15.58
C THR A 211 -15.85 -14.89 -14.89
N VAL A 212 -15.83 -14.86 -13.56
CA VAL A 212 -17.02 -14.87 -12.71
C VAL A 212 -17.18 -13.56 -11.94
N ARG A 213 -18.43 -13.12 -11.76
CA ARG A 213 -18.72 -11.99 -10.88
C ARG A 213 -18.64 -12.47 -9.43
N VAL A 214 -17.94 -11.70 -8.60
CA VAL A 214 -17.77 -11.97 -7.17
C VAL A 214 -18.59 -10.96 -6.36
N PRO A 215 -19.25 -11.37 -5.26
CA PRO A 215 -19.87 -10.44 -4.33
C PRO A 215 -18.82 -9.44 -3.79
N VAL A 216 -19.16 -8.16 -3.76
CA VAL A 216 -18.22 -7.11 -3.33
C VAL A 216 -17.86 -7.24 -1.85
N GLU A 217 -18.74 -7.87 -1.07
CA GLU A 217 -18.59 -8.16 0.35
C GLU A 217 -17.52 -9.23 0.62
N GLU A 218 -17.20 -10.08 -0.38
CA GLU A 218 -16.13 -11.09 -0.28
C GLU A 218 -14.74 -10.51 -0.58
N VAL A 219 -14.66 -9.31 -1.17
CA VAL A 219 -13.38 -8.71 -1.58
C VAL A 219 -12.41 -8.55 -0.41
N PRO A 220 -12.80 -7.98 0.75
CA PRO A 220 -11.89 -7.82 1.88
C PRO A 220 -11.26 -9.14 2.32
N GLU A 221 -12.06 -10.21 2.46
CA GLU A 221 -11.58 -11.53 2.88
C GLU A 221 -10.64 -12.16 1.85
N ARG A 222 -10.92 -12.01 0.55
CA ARG A 222 -10.04 -12.51 -0.52
C ARG A 222 -8.70 -11.80 -0.53
N LEU A 223 -8.71 -10.46 -0.37
CA LEU A 223 -7.48 -9.68 -0.29
C LEU A 223 -6.69 -10.02 0.99
N ASP A 224 -7.36 -10.13 2.13
CA ASP A 224 -6.72 -10.49 3.41
C ASP A 224 -6.03 -11.86 3.33
N ARG A 225 -6.71 -12.86 2.72
CA ARG A 225 -6.13 -14.19 2.50
C ARG A 225 -4.89 -14.14 1.61
N ALA A 226 -4.90 -13.34 0.54
CA ALA A 226 -3.75 -13.20 -0.35
C ALA A 226 -2.57 -12.49 0.34
N LEU A 227 -2.86 -11.48 1.16
CA LEU A 227 -1.86 -10.71 1.93
C LEU A 227 -1.28 -11.49 3.12
N ALA A 228 -1.95 -12.57 3.56
CA ALA A 228 -1.49 -13.44 4.63
C ALA A 228 -0.41 -14.44 4.17
N LEU A 229 -0.23 -14.60 2.85
CA LEU A 229 0.81 -15.44 2.27
C LEU A 229 2.04 -14.58 1.91
N PRO A 230 3.25 -15.18 1.92
CA PRO A 230 4.43 -14.55 1.35
C PRO A 230 4.18 -14.12 -0.10
N LEU A 231 4.88 -13.07 -0.55
CA LEU A 231 4.84 -12.69 -1.96
C LEU A 231 5.25 -13.86 -2.85
N ALA A 232 4.57 -14.04 -3.97
CA ALA A 232 4.96 -15.05 -4.93
C ALA A 232 6.34 -14.71 -5.50
N ALA A 233 7.22 -15.71 -5.61
CA ALA A 233 8.54 -15.50 -6.20
C ALA A 233 8.41 -15.06 -7.67
N SER A 234 9.00 -13.92 -8.02
CA SER A 234 9.06 -13.41 -9.39
C SER A 234 10.25 -12.48 -9.59
N ASP A 235 10.94 -12.60 -10.71
CA ASP A 235 12.11 -11.78 -11.08
C ASP A 235 11.72 -10.39 -11.64
N GLU A 236 10.44 -10.18 -12.01
CA GLU A 236 9.99 -8.99 -12.75
C GLU A 236 8.92 -8.15 -12.00
N THR A 237 8.43 -8.61 -10.84
CA THR A 237 7.16 -8.11 -10.26
C THR A 237 7.32 -7.37 -8.94
N VAL A 238 8.37 -6.56 -8.82
CA VAL A 238 8.61 -5.80 -7.58
C VAL A 238 8.01 -4.41 -7.64
N GLU A 239 8.03 -3.70 -8.77
CA GLU A 239 7.70 -2.26 -8.80
C GLU A 239 6.22 -1.98 -8.48
N ASP A 240 5.28 -2.57 -9.22
CA ASP A 240 3.85 -2.32 -9.03
C ASP A 240 3.34 -2.90 -7.71
N VAL A 241 3.82 -4.10 -7.34
CA VAL A 241 3.53 -4.70 -6.02
C VAL A 241 3.98 -3.75 -4.93
N THR A 242 5.20 -3.24 -5.00
CA THR A 242 5.74 -2.29 -4.03
C THR A 242 4.90 -1.03 -3.96
N ALA A 243 4.60 -0.40 -5.10
CA ALA A 243 3.87 0.85 -5.15
C ALA A 243 2.42 0.75 -4.66
N LEU A 244 1.78 -0.42 -4.79
CA LEU A 244 0.37 -0.62 -4.47
C LEU A 244 0.14 -1.42 -3.17
N TRP A 245 1.18 -1.98 -2.55
CA TRP A 245 1.05 -2.84 -1.36
C TRP A 245 0.30 -2.16 -0.19
N PRO A 246 0.61 -0.90 0.21
CA PRO A 246 -0.16 -0.22 1.25
C PRO A 246 -1.62 0.00 0.86
N LEU A 247 -1.89 0.29 -0.42
CA LEU A 247 -3.25 0.48 -0.94
C LEU A 247 -4.08 -0.80 -0.82
N VAL A 248 -3.55 -1.94 -1.27
CA VAL A 248 -4.25 -3.23 -1.20
C VAL A 248 -4.52 -3.63 0.24
N ARG A 249 -3.55 -3.43 1.15
CA ARG A 249 -3.73 -3.64 2.59
C ARG A 249 -4.83 -2.75 3.19
N ALA A 250 -4.98 -1.52 2.70
CA ALA A 250 -6.08 -0.66 3.12
C ALA A 250 -7.43 -1.21 2.64
N ARG A 251 -7.51 -1.68 1.39
CA ARG A 251 -8.74 -2.25 0.82
C ARG A 251 -9.17 -3.58 1.44
N ALA A 252 -8.21 -4.43 1.82
CA ALA A 252 -8.50 -5.68 2.53
C ALA A 252 -9.18 -5.47 3.89
N ARG A 253 -9.03 -4.27 4.48
CA ARG A 253 -9.55 -3.93 5.81
C ARG A 253 -10.79 -3.03 5.76
N ALA A 254 -11.17 -2.57 4.58
CA ALA A 254 -12.36 -1.75 4.37
C ALA A 254 -13.61 -2.65 4.47
N VAL A 255 -14.00 -3.02 5.68
CA VAL A 255 -15.35 -3.52 5.96
C VAL A 255 -16.24 -2.30 6.16
N GLY A 256 -17.37 -2.26 5.46
CA GLY A 256 -18.30 -1.13 5.40
C GLY A 256 -18.81 -0.64 6.76
#